data_AF-A0A4C1ZFX0-F1
#
_entry.id   AF-A0A4C1ZFX0-F1
#
_cell.length_a   1.000
_cell.length_b   1.000
_cell.length_c   1.000
_cell.angle_alpha   90.00
_cell.angle_beta   90.00
_cell.angle_gamma   90.00
#
_symmetry.space_group_name_H-M   'P 1'
#
loop_
_entity.id
_entity.type
_entity.pdbx_description
1 polymer ?
#
loop_
_entity_poly.entity_id
_entity_poly.type
_entity_poly.pdbx_seq_one_letter_code
_entity_poly.pdbx_strand_id
1 'polypeptide(L)'
;MSLENKYNLTAQQSLARLRTAFGDEAPCKTTIYKWCAEFKRDRVIVSDEFRDGRQSIAVNNINIDAVLRMIYTDRHVIYHEIPPSLGIGMN
;
A
#
# COMPACT_ATOMS: atom_id res chain seq x y z
N MET A 1 -14.19 24.53 -12.67
CA MET A 1 -15.23 24.64 -11.63
C MET A 1 -14.70 23.86 -10.44
N SER A 2 -14.04 24.55 -9.50
CA SER A 2 -13.26 23.93 -8.43
C SER A 2 -14.22 23.30 -7.43
N LEU A 3 -14.09 22.00 -7.15
CA LEU A 3 -14.76 21.35 -6.02
C LEU A 3 -14.08 21.86 -4.75
N GLU A 4 -14.45 23.06 -4.33
CA GLU A 4 -14.09 23.56 -3.01
C GLU A 4 -14.65 22.59 -1.97
N ASN A 5 -13.77 22.11 -1.09
CA ASN A 5 -14.12 21.42 0.15
C ASN A 5 -15.38 22.08 0.73
N LYS A 6 -16.38 21.30 1.18
CA LYS A 6 -17.74 21.73 1.60
C LYS A 6 -17.82 22.98 2.52
N TYR A 7 -16.69 23.39 3.10
CA TYR A 7 -16.55 24.53 4.01
C TYR A 7 -15.48 25.57 3.59
N ASN A 8 -14.91 25.47 2.38
CA ASN A 8 -13.82 26.29 1.82
C ASN A 8 -12.70 26.65 2.83
N LEU A 9 -12.27 25.66 3.61
CA LEU A 9 -11.26 25.86 4.66
C LEU A 9 -9.85 25.91 4.08
N THR A 10 -9.06 26.85 4.57
CA THR A 10 -7.62 26.86 4.35
C THR A 10 -6.94 25.72 5.12
N ALA A 11 -5.75 25.29 4.67
CA ALA A 11 -4.98 24.25 5.37
C ALA A 11 -4.65 24.63 6.83
N GLN A 12 -4.46 25.92 7.10
CA GLN A 12 -4.22 26.43 8.46
C GLN A 12 -5.47 26.34 9.35
N GLN A 13 -6.65 26.66 8.81
CA GLN A 13 -7.91 26.48 9.54
C GLN A 13 -8.20 25.00 9.80
N SER A 14 -7.93 24.13 8.83
CA SER A 14 -8.03 22.67 9.00
C SER A 14 -7.09 22.17 10.09
N LEU A 15 -5.83 22.64 10.11
CA LEU A 15 -4.87 22.32 11.16
C LEU A 15 -5.36 22.75 12.54
N ALA A 16 -5.85 23.98 12.67
CA ALA A 16 -6.36 24.49 13.94
C ALA A 16 -7.54 23.64 14.44
N ARG A 17 -8.51 23.36 13.56
CA ARG A 17 -9.69 22.54 13.92
C ARG A 17 -9.31 21.12 14.32
N LEU A 18 -8.42 20.46 13.58
CA LEU A 18 -7.97 19.10 13.89
C LEU A 18 -7.21 19.04 15.22
N ARG A 19 -6.36 20.03 15.51
CA ARG A 19 -5.68 20.12 16.82
C ARG A 19 -6.64 20.39 17.96
N THR A 20 -7.65 21.24 17.76
CA THR A 20 -8.68 21.49 18.80
C THR A 20 -9.52 20.24 19.07
N ALA A 21 -9.83 19.45 18.05
CA ALA A 21 -10.66 18.26 18.20
C ALA A 21 -9.90 17.05 18.76
N PHE A 22 -8.64 16.84 18.35
CA PHE A 22 -7.89 15.60 18.63
C PHE A 22 -6.64 15.81 19.50
N GLY A 23 -6.24 17.06 19.79
CA GLY A 23 -5.07 17.35 20.62
C GLY A 23 -3.79 16.70 20.08
N ASP A 24 -3.17 15.87 20.91
CA ASP A 24 -1.93 15.14 20.57
C ASP A 24 -2.15 13.97 19.61
N GLU A 25 -3.38 13.46 19.49
CA GLU A 25 -3.74 12.42 18.52
C GLU A 25 -3.99 13.00 17.11
N ALA A 26 -3.98 14.33 16.97
CA ALA A 26 -4.16 14.98 15.68
C ALA A 26 -3.03 14.59 14.70
N PRO A 27 -3.35 14.37 13.41
CA PRO A 27 -2.31 14.17 12.39
C PRO A 27 -1.33 15.35 12.36
N CYS A 28 -0.07 15.06 12.04
CA CYS A 28 0.94 16.10 11.98
C CYS A 28 0.65 17.13 10.87
N LYS A 29 1.23 18.33 11.02
CA LYS A 29 1.03 19.46 10.08
C LYS A 29 1.30 19.05 8.63
N THR A 30 2.34 18.26 8.37
CA THR A 30 2.71 17.83 7.01
C THR A 30 1.63 16.94 6.38
N THR A 31 1.07 15.98 7.13
CA THR A 31 -0.04 15.13 6.66
C THR A 31 -1.28 15.95 6.33
N ILE A 32 -1.67 16.89 7.19
CA ILE A 32 -2.84 17.75 6.97
C ILE A 32 -2.68 18.60 5.72
N TYR A 33 -1.52 19.22 5.52
CA TYR A 33 -1.26 20.05 4.34
C TYR A 33 -1.22 19.20 3.06
N LYS A 34 -0.66 17.99 3.11
CA LYS A 34 -0.69 17.04 1.98
C LYS A 34 -2.13 16.71 1.61
N TRP A 35 -2.98 16.31 2.55
CA TRP A 35 -4.39 16.03 2.28
C TRP A 35 -5.13 17.24 1.72
N CYS A 36 -4.94 18.44 2.28
CA CYS A 36 -5.54 19.65 1.72
C CYS A 36 -5.10 19.93 0.27
N ALA A 37 -3.85 19.63 -0.09
CA ALA A 37 -3.38 19.76 -1.47
C ALA A 37 -3.99 18.71 -2.41
N GLU A 38 -4.11 17.46 -1.95
CA GLU A 38 -4.77 16.39 -2.73
C GLU A 38 -6.26 16.66 -2.93
N PHE A 39 -6.97 17.16 -1.91
CA PHE A 39 -8.38 17.56 -2.06
C PHE A 39 -8.56 18.70 -3.07
N LYS A 40 -7.59 19.64 -3.15
CA LYS A 40 -7.58 20.69 -4.18
C LYS A 40 -7.31 20.16 -5.59
N ARG A 41 -6.73 18.96 -5.71
CA ARG A 41 -6.53 18.24 -6.98
C ARG A 41 -7.73 17.35 -7.32
N ASP A 42 -8.90 17.64 -6.74
CA ASP A 42 -10.13 16.88 -6.92
C ASP A 42 -10.01 15.40 -6.50
N ARG A 43 -9.07 15.04 -5.62
CA ARG A 43 -9.07 13.71 -5.00
C ARG A 43 -10.25 13.59 -4.06
N VAL A 44 -11.26 12.83 -4.45
CA VAL A 44 -12.48 12.59 -3.63
C VAL A 44 -12.37 11.31 -2.78
N ILE A 45 -11.43 10.42 -3.13
CA ILE A 45 -11.28 9.12 -2.48
C ILE A 45 -10.45 9.28 -1.19
N VAL A 46 -11.09 8.92 -0.06
CA VAL A 46 -10.49 8.95 1.28
C VAL A 46 -9.68 7.68 1.57
N SER A 47 -9.91 6.59 0.84
CA SER A 47 -9.13 5.37 1.03
C SER A 47 -7.66 5.60 0.68
N ASP A 48 -6.80 4.87 1.38
CA ASP A 48 -5.38 4.81 1.05
C ASP A 48 -5.20 4.32 -0.39
N GLU A 49 -4.15 4.82 -1.03
CA GLU A 49 -3.70 4.26 -2.29
C GLU A 49 -3.22 2.83 -2.05
N PHE A 50 -3.29 2.00 -3.10
CA PHE A 50 -2.72 0.67 -3.05
C PHE A 50 -1.25 0.79 -2.62
N ARG A 51 -0.94 0.22 -1.46
CA ARG A 51 0.42 0.09 -0.99
C ARG A 51 0.88 -1.27 -1.51
N ASP A 52 1.76 -1.27 -2.49
CA ASP A 52 2.47 -2.50 -2.82
C ASP A 52 3.17 -2.95 -1.54
N GLY A 53 2.79 -4.12 -1.05
CA GLY A 53 3.46 -4.72 0.08
C GLY A 53 4.89 -5.08 -0.31
N ARG A 54 5.59 -5.80 0.57
CA ARG A 54 6.72 -6.58 0.07
C ARG A 54 6.14 -7.62 -0.89
N GLN A 55 6.41 -7.47 -2.19
CA GLN A 55 6.10 -8.52 -3.15
C GLN A 55 6.70 -9.82 -2.62
N SER A 56 5.87 -10.86 -2.54
CA SER A 56 6.37 -12.18 -2.17
C SER A 56 7.33 -12.62 -3.26
N ILE A 57 8.63 -12.62 -2.98
CA ILE A 57 9.67 -13.15 -3.88
C ILE A 57 9.31 -14.60 -4.26
N ALA A 58 8.61 -15.32 -3.37
CA ALA A 58 8.15 -16.68 -3.58
C ALA A 58 7.01 -16.80 -4.61
N VAL A 59 6.09 -15.84 -4.68
CA VAL A 59 4.84 -15.98 -5.45
C VAL A 59 4.88 -15.04 -6.66
N ASN A 60 5.57 -15.47 -7.71
CA ASN A 60 5.55 -14.83 -9.02
C ASN A 60 5.21 -15.88 -10.12
N ASN A 61 4.76 -15.43 -11.29
CA ASN A 61 4.36 -16.32 -12.38
C ASN A 61 5.50 -17.25 -12.86
N ILE A 62 6.76 -16.82 -12.73
CA ILE A 62 7.94 -17.61 -13.09
C ILE A 62 8.10 -18.79 -12.12
N ASN A 63 7.96 -18.55 -10.82
CA ASN A 63 8.05 -19.58 -9.79
C ASN A 63 6.86 -20.54 -9.88
N ILE A 64 5.65 -20.05 -10.17
CA ILE A 64 4.46 -20.90 -10.37
C ILE A 64 4.69 -21.86 -11.53
N ASP A 65 5.16 -21.35 -12.66
CA ASP A 65 5.47 -22.17 -13.84
C ASP A 65 6.61 -23.17 -13.57
N ALA A 66 7.64 -22.76 -12.82
CA ALA A 66 8.74 -23.63 -12.44
C ALA A 66 8.27 -24.78 -11.52
N VAL A 67 7.43 -24.50 -10.51
CA VAL A 67 6.82 -25.54 -9.66
C VAL A 67 5.98 -26.51 -10.49
N LEU A 68 5.15 -25.99 -11.39
CA LEU A 68 4.35 -26.83 -12.28
C LEU A 68 5.24 -27.76 -13.10
N ARG A 69 6.30 -27.23 -13.73
CA ARG A 69 7.28 -28.02 -14.50
C ARG A 69 7.96 -29.09 -13.64
N MET A 70 8.31 -28.79 -12.39
CA MET A 70 8.86 -29.77 -11.46
C MET A 70 7.88 -30.93 -11.23
N ILE A 71 6.60 -30.64 -10.94
CA ILE A 71 5.57 -31.66 -10.72
C ILE A 71 5.28 -32.49 -11.98
N TYR A 72 5.30 -31.87 -13.16
CA TYR A 72 5.10 -32.57 -14.43
C TYR A 72 6.27 -33.50 -14.78
N THR A 73 7.50 -33.09 -14.41
CA THR A 73 8.73 -33.84 -14.69
C THR A 73 8.93 -34.97 -13.69
N ASP A 74 8.68 -34.71 -12.41
CA ASP A 74 8.73 -35.70 -11.34
C ASP A 74 7.53 -35.54 -10.40
N ARG A 75 6.66 -36.54 -10.42
CA ARG A 75 5.46 -36.58 -9.59
C ARG A 75 5.77 -36.89 -8.12
N HIS A 76 7.01 -37.24 -7.78
CA HIS A 76 7.46 -37.52 -6.40
C HIS A 76 8.19 -36.35 -5.75
N VAL A 77 8.28 -35.18 -6.41
CA VAL A 77 8.84 -33.96 -5.81
C VAL A 77 8.20 -33.69 -4.46
N ILE A 78 9.03 -33.55 -3.42
CA ILE A 78 8.57 -33.23 -2.07
C ILE A 78 8.70 -31.74 -1.78
N TYR A 79 7.81 -31.22 -0.93
CA TYR A 79 7.76 -29.81 -0.60
C TYR A 79 9.11 -29.22 -0.15
N HIS A 80 9.95 -29.99 0.54
CA HIS A 80 11.27 -29.53 1.01
C HIS A 80 12.29 -29.30 -0.10
N GLU A 81 12.11 -29.87 -1.29
CA GLU A 81 13.02 -29.72 -2.43
C GLU A 81 12.68 -28.49 -3.27
N ILE A 82 11.42 -28.06 -3.25
CA ILE A 82 10.91 -26.98 -4.11
C ILE A 82 11.55 -25.61 -3.79
N PRO A 83 11.57 -25.12 -2.54
CA PRO A 83 12.11 -23.79 -2.24
C PRO A 83 13.60 -23.64 -2.58
N PRO A 84 14.50 -24.59 -2.22
CA PRO A 84 15.92 -24.54 -2.62
C PRO A 84 16.12 -24.53 -4.13
N SER A 85 15.36 -25.32 -4.89
CA SER A 85 15.43 -25.36 -6.35
C SER A 85 15.01 -24.05 -7.02
N LEU A 86 14.19 -23.25 -6.34
CA LEU A 86 13.69 -21.96 -6.84
C LEU A 86 14.44 -20.76 -6.23
N GLY A 87 15.44 -20.99 -5.38
CA GLY A 87 16.11 -19.92 -4.63
C GLY A 87 15.16 -19.16 -3.69
N ILE A 88 14.03 -19.78 -3.32
CA ILE A 88 13.04 -19.22 -2.43
C ILE A 88 13.40 -19.69 -1.02
N GLY A 89 13.81 -18.76 -0.16
CA GLY A 89 14.08 -19.06 1.24
C GLY A 89 15.39 -19.82 1.45
N MET A 90 16.49 -19.10 1.38
CA MET A 90 17.58 -19.23 2.35
C MET A 90 18.01 -17.82 2.77
N ASN A 91 17.60 -17.43 3.96
CA ASN A 91 18.24 -16.42 4.81
C ASN A 91 18.16 -16.93 6.24
#